data_AF-A0A914VZR8-F1
#
_entry.id   AF-A0A914VZR8-F1
#
_cell.length_a   1.000
_cell.length_b   1.000
_cell.length_c   1.000
_cell.angle_alpha   90.00
_cell.angle_beta   90.00
_cell.angle_gamma   90.00
#
_symmetry.space_group_name_H-M   'P 1'
#
loop_
_entity.id
_entity.type
_entity.pdbx_description
1 polymer ?
#
loop_
_entity_poly.entity_id
_entity_poly.type
_entity_poly.pdbx_seq_one_letter_code
_entity_poly.pdbx_strand_id
1 'polypeptide(L)'
;MFGTLDGALGTLVPLSEKVYRRLHMLQSCLGTHSPHVGGLNPRGARISRLPRNSSLGLTQQSSRNIVDGDVVWEFVYLSAPEKLEIAKRLGTTKQQLMDDLIELERVSTHF
;
A
#
# COMPACT_ATOMS: atom_id res chain seq x y z
N MET A 1 10.85 8.95 -9.05
CA MET A 1 9.91 10.04 -8.73
C MET A 1 9.20 10.48 -9.99
N PHE A 2 7.97 10.94 -9.89
CA PHE A 2 7.16 11.45 -11.00
C PHE A 2 6.23 12.56 -10.50
N GLY A 3 5.83 13.46 -11.41
CA GLY A 3 4.77 14.44 -11.16
C GLY A 3 3.50 14.04 -11.89
N THR A 4 2.34 14.29 -11.29
CA THR A 4 1.04 14.14 -11.95
C THR A 4 0.61 15.46 -12.58
N LEU A 5 -0.32 15.39 -13.55
CA LEU A 5 -0.87 16.58 -14.20
C LEU A 5 -1.63 17.48 -13.20
N ASP A 6 -2.18 16.89 -12.15
CA ASP A 6 -2.90 17.59 -11.08
C ASP A 6 -1.98 18.18 -10.00
N GLY A 7 -0.66 18.16 -10.22
CA GLY A 7 0.32 18.79 -9.34
C GLY A 7 0.78 17.94 -8.14
N ALA A 8 0.41 16.66 -8.08
CA ALA A 8 0.92 15.75 -7.06
C ALA A 8 2.33 15.24 -7.42
N LEU A 9 3.16 15.01 -6.40
CA LEU A 9 4.44 14.34 -6.53
C LEU A 9 4.33 12.92 -5.99
N GLY A 10 4.84 11.95 -6.72
CA GLY A 10 4.83 10.54 -6.34
C GLY A 10 6.17 9.87 -6.56
N THR A 11 6.36 8.71 -5.92
CA THR A 11 7.56 7.90 -6.15
C THR A 11 7.22 6.41 -6.21
N LEU A 12 8.06 5.65 -6.91
CA LEU A 12 8.00 4.19 -6.96
C LEU A 12 9.32 3.69 -6.41
N VAL A 13 9.24 2.89 -5.35
CA VAL A 13 10.41 2.33 -4.65
C VAL A 13 10.46 0.82 -4.90
N PRO A 14 11.58 0.28 -5.40
CA PRO A 14 11.75 -1.16 -5.52
C PRO A 14 11.85 -1.77 -4.12
N LEU A 15 11.12 -2.88 -3.91
CA LEU A 15 11.12 -3.62 -2.64
C LEU A 15 11.70 -5.00 -2.84
N SER A 16 12.36 -5.53 -1.80
CA SER A 16 12.66 -6.96 -1.76
C SER A 16 11.38 -7.79 -1.65
N GLU A 17 11.35 -8.98 -2.25
CA GLU A 17 10.18 -9.88 -2.24
C GLU A 17 9.63 -10.10 -0.81
N LYS A 18 10.53 -10.24 0.18
CA LYS A 18 10.18 -10.44 1.58
C LYS A 18 9.47 -9.23 2.19
N VAL A 19 9.88 -8.02 1.84
CA VAL A 19 9.25 -6.78 2.32
C VAL A 19 7.93 -6.55 1.59
N TYR A 20 7.93 -6.72 0.27
CA TYR A 20 6.73 -6.63 -0.57
C TYR A 20 5.58 -7.50 -0.03
N ARG A 21 5.83 -8.79 0.22
CA ARG A 21 4.79 -9.70 0.72
C ARG A 21 4.19 -9.24 2.05
N ARG A 22 5.03 -8.77 2.97
CA ARG A 22 4.60 -8.33 4.30
C ARG A 22 3.79 -7.04 4.23
N LEU A 23 4.24 -6.05 3.46
CA LEU A 23 3.50 -4.80 3.26
C LEU A 23 2.20 -5.03 2.45
N HIS A 24 2.20 -5.95 1.50
CA HIS A 24 0.98 -6.33 0.75
C HIS A 24 -0.06 -7.01 1.66
N MET A 25 0.37 -7.85 2.60
CA MET A 25 -0.51 -8.41 3.65
C MET A 25 -1.04 -7.30 4.57
N LEU A 26 -0.18 -6.35 4.96
CA LEU A 26 -0.58 -5.21 5.80
C LEU A 26 -1.64 -4.36 5.11
N GLN A 27 -1.43 -3.97 3.85
CA GLN A 27 -2.42 -3.26 3.03
C GLN A 27 -3.75 -4.00 2.97
N SER A 28 -3.70 -5.33 2.91
CA SER A 28 -4.90 -6.16 2.85
C SER A 28 -5.71 -6.12 4.15
N CYS A 29 -5.04 -6.08 5.31
CA CYS A 29 -5.72 -5.92 6.58
C CYS A 29 -6.24 -4.51 6.79
N LEU A 30 -5.44 -3.47 6.49
CA LEU A 30 -5.83 -2.07 6.68
C LEU A 30 -7.00 -1.66 5.79
N GLY A 31 -7.02 -2.15 4.54
CA GLY A 31 -8.14 -1.92 3.62
C GLY A 31 -9.49 -2.41 4.16
N THR A 32 -9.50 -3.37 5.10
CA THR A 32 -10.72 -3.86 5.78
C THR A 32 -10.95 -3.25 7.17
N HIS A 33 -9.92 -2.64 7.76
CA HIS A 33 -9.94 -2.16 9.15
C HIS A 33 -10.37 -0.70 9.27
N SER A 34 -10.00 0.15 8.30
CA SER A 34 -10.26 1.59 8.34
C SER A 34 -11.54 1.96 7.58
N PRO A 35 -12.47 2.74 8.15
CA PRO A 35 -13.58 3.30 7.41
C PRO A 35 -13.05 4.37 6.43
N HIS A 36 -13.18 4.09 5.14
CA HIS A 36 -12.71 5.00 4.09
C HIS A 36 -13.66 6.19 3.93
N VAL A 37 -13.09 7.38 3.71
CA VAL A 37 -13.87 8.60 3.48
C VAL A 37 -14.84 8.39 2.32
N GLY A 38 -16.12 8.64 2.57
CA GLY A 38 -17.19 8.45 1.57
C GLY A 38 -17.56 6.99 1.28
N GLY A 39 -17.09 6.02 2.07
CA GLY A 39 -17.38 4.59 1.87
C GLY A 39 -16.72 3.99 0.62
N LEU A 40 -15.69 4.66 0.09
CA LEU A 40 -14.99 4.24 -1.12
C LEU A 40 -14.11 3.02 -0.88
N ASN A 41 -13.96 2.18 -1.91
CA ASN A 41 -13.01 1.07 -1.86
C ASN A 41 -11.64 1.53 -2.41
N PRO A 42 -10.59 1.70 -1.57
CA PRO A 42 -9.28 2.15 -2.02
C PRO A 42 -8.65 1.19 -3.03
N ARG A 43 -8.86 -0.13 -2.89
CA ARG A 43 -8.37 -1.11 -3.88
C ARG A 43 -8.99 -0.89 -5.25
N GLY A 44 -10.30 -0.60 -5.29
CA GLY A 44 -11.01 -0.32 -6.54
C GLY A 44 -10.54 0.98 -7.20
N ALA A 45 -10.19 2.00 -6.41
CA ALA A 45 -9.66 3.26 -6.90
C ALA A 45 -8.29 3.12 -7.59
N ARG A 46 -7.46 2.15 -7.17
CA ARG A 46 -6.12 1.90 -7.73
C ARG A 46 -6.09 0.93 -8.92
N ILE A 47 -7.22 0.32 -9.29
CA ILE A 47 -7.27 -0.56 -10.47
C ILE A 47 -7.24 0.30 -11.74
N SER A 48 -6.32 -0.03 -12.65
CA SER A 48 -6.23 0.62 -13.96
C SER A 48 -7.56 0.50 -14.72
N ARG A 49 -8.16 1.65 -15.03
CA ARG A 49 -9.40 1.75 -15.82
C ARG A 49 -9.07 1.72 -17.32
N LEU A 50 -8.43 0.65 -17.78
CA LEU A 50 -8.19 0.49 -19.21
C LEU A 50 -9.50 0.06 -19.92
N PRO A 51 -9.90 0.72 -21.01
CA PRO A 51 -11.08 0.32 -21.77
C PRO A 51 -10.96 -1.14 -22.25
N ARG A 52 -12.02 -1.93 -22.02
CA ARG A 52 -12.11 -3.38 -22.31
C ARG A 52 -11.82 -3.78 -23.77
N ASN A 53 -11.73 -2.81 -24.67
CA ASN A 53 -11.60 -2.93 -26.13
C ASN A 53 -10.18 -2.60 -26.64
N SER A 54 -9.20 -2.43 -25.76
CA SER A 54 -7.80 -2.36 -26.20
C SER A 54 -7.32 -3.76 -26.58
N SER A 55 -7.00 -3.95 -27.85
CA SER A 55 -6.56 -5.20 -28.49
C SER A 55 -5.23 -5.78 -27.97
N LEU A 56 -4.63 -5.16 -26.95
CA LEU A 56 -3.64 -5.81 -26.12
C LEU A 56 -4.39 -6.68 -25.13
N GLY A 57 -4.32 -8.00 -25.28
CA GLY A 57 -4.83 -9.01 -24.34
C GLY A 57 -4.19 -8.98 -22.94
N LEU A 58 -3.80 -7.79 -22.46
CA LEU A 58 -3.51 -7.48 -21.08
C LEU A 58 -4.83 -7.57 -20.31
N THR A 59 -5.20 -8.81 -19.95
CA THR A 59 -6.14 -9.07 -18.87
C THR A 59 -5.88 -8.06 -17.76
N GLN A 60 -6.91 -7.41 -17.22
CA GLN A 60 -6.81 -6.44 -16.13
C GLN A 60 -5.90 -6.99 -15.03
N GLN A 61 -4.60 -6.72 -15.10
CA GLN A 61 -3.61 -7.19 -14.14
C GLN A 61 -3.66 -6.18 -13.01
N SER A 62 -4.75 -6.30 -12.26
CA SER A 62 -5.09 -5.57 -11.04
C SER A 62 -3.86 -5.41 -10.15
N SER A 63 -3.19 -4.25 -10.18
CA SER A 63 -2.19 -3.84 -9.16
C SER A 63 -1.30 -4.97 -8.62
N ARG A 64 -0.92 -5.93 -9.46
CA ARG A 64 -0.15 -7.10 -9.02
C ARG A 64 1.28 -6.59 -8.92
N ASN A 65 1.87 -6.73 -7.75
CA ASN A 65 3.24 -6.32 -7.44
C ASN A 65 3.43 -4.83 -7.13
N ILE A 66 2.36 -4.10 -6.78
CA ILE A 66 2.46 -2.73 -6.26
C ILE A 66 1.76 -2.67 -4.90
N VAL A 67 2.47 -2.17 -3.90
CA VAL A 67 1.92 -1.84 -2.59
C VAL A 67 1.53 -0.36 -2.59
N ASP A 68 0.35 -0.06 -2.05
CA ASP A 68 -0.13 1.31 -1.88
C ASP A 68 0.49 1.93 -0.62
N GLY A 69 1.41 2.88 -0.84
CA GLY A 69 2.15 3.57 0.23
C GLY A 69 1.23 4.27 1.22
N ASP A 70 0.22 4.99 0.72
CA ASP A 70 -0.70 5.77 1.57
C ASP A 70 -1.46 4.86 2.53
N VAL A 71 -1.93 3.70 2.03
CA VAL A 71 -2.70 2.74 2.82
C VAL A 71 -1.84 2.07 3.87
N VAL A 72 -0.61 1.65 3.54
CA VAL A 72 0.27 1.03 4.56
C VAL A 72 0.75 2.04 5.60
N TRP A 73 0.82 3.32 5.25
CA TRP A 73 1.16 4.39 6.19
C TRP A 73 0.10 4.61 7.27
N GLU A 74 -1.16 4.26 7.03
CA GLU A 74 -2.24 4.30 8.04
C GLU A 74 -1.88 3.52 9.30
N PHE A 75 -1.06 2.46 9.17
CA PHE A 75 -0.59 1.68 10.32
C PHE A 75 0.11 2.54 11.38
N VAL A 76 0.81 3.61 10.97
CA VAL A 76 1.53 4.52 11.89
C VAL A 76 0.55 5.25 12.82
N TYR A 77 -0.66 5.55 12.36
CA TYR A 77 -1.66 6.33 13.10
C TYR A 77 -2.56 5.48 14.01
N LEU A 78 -2.52 4.16 13.88
CA LEU A 78 -3.29 3.26 14.74
C LEU A 78 -2.83 3.31 16.20
N SER A 79 -3.75 3.04 17.12
CA SER A 79 -3.46 2.90 18.54
C SER A 79 -2.57 1.67 18.82
N ALA A 80 -1.88 1.66 19.95
CA ALA A 80 -1.06 0.52 20.37
C ALA A 80 -1.80 -0.84 20.37
N PRO A 81 -3.04 -0.97 20.87
CA PRO A 81 -3.76 -2.24 20.82
C PRO A 81 -4.11 -2.68 19.38
N GLU A 82 -4.56 -1.77 18.53
CA GLU A 82 -4.88 -2.08 17.12
C GLU A 82 -3.63 -2.56 16.36
N LYS A 83 -2.50 -1.88 16.56
CA LYS A 83 -1.21 -2.29 15.98
C LYS A 83 -0.83 -3.72 16.40
N LEU A 84 -1.04 -4.07 17.66
CA LEU A 84 -0.76 -5.41 18.17
C LEU A 84 -1.70 -6.47 17.59
N GLU A 85 -2.99 -6.16 17.47
CA GLU A 85 -3.98 -7.06 16.89
C GLU A 85 -3.67 -7.37 15.42
N ILE A 86 -3.38 -6.33 14.63
CA ILE A 86 -2.98 -6.49 13.22
C ILE A 86 -1.69 -7.30 13.12
N ALA A 87 -0.66 -6.97 13.90
CA ALA A 87 0.61 -7.70 13.88
C ALA A 87 0.41 -9.20 14.20
N LYS A 88 -0.40 -9.52 15.22
CA LYS A 88 -0.77 -10.90 15.56
C LYS A 88 -1.47 -11.60 14.41
N ARG A 89 -2.45 -10.94 13.77
CA ARG A 89 -3.19 -11.50 12.63
C ARG A 89 -2.28 -11.80 11.43
N LEU A 90 -1.24 -11.00 11.23
CA LEU A 90 -0.25 -11.21 10.17
C LEU A 90 0.83 -12.24 10.53
N GLY A 91 0.91 -12.69 11.79
CA GLY A 91 1.99 -13.56 12.26
C GLY A 91 3.36 -12.85 12.31
N THR A 92 3.37 -11.53 12.55
CA THR A 92 4.58 -10.70 12.63
C THR A 92 4.60 -9.89 13.92
N THR A 93 5.71 -9.20 14.20
CA THR A 93 5.79 -8.27 15.33
C THR A 93 5.45 -6.84 14.88
N LYS A 94 4.94 -6.03 15.81
CA LYS A 94 4.73 -4.59 15.59
C LYS A 94 6.03 -3.90 15.17
N GLN A 95 7.14 -4.25 15.83
CA GLN A 95 8.46 -3.68 15.54
C GLN A 95 8.87 -3.94 14.10
N GLN A 96 8.77 -5.20 13.64
CA GLN A 96 9.14 -5.54 12.26
C GLN A 96 8.35 -4.74 11.21
N LEU A 97 7.05 -4.52 11.45
CA LEU A 97 6.22 -3.70 10.55
C LEU A 97 6.62 -2.22 10.57
N MET A 98 6.95 -1.68 11.76
CA MET A 98 7.42 -0.31 11.88
C MET A 98 8.79 -0.14 11.21
N ASP A 99 9.70 -1.09 11.37
CA ASP A 99 11.04 -1.05 10.77
C ASP A 99 10.95 -1.03 9.23
N ASP A 100 10.04 -1.80 8.64
CA ASP A 100 9.81 -1.78 7.19
C ASP A 100 9.29 -0.43 6.68
N LEU A 101 8.40 0.21 7.45
CA LEU A 101 7.84 1.52 7.10
C LEU A 101 8.90 2.62 7.22
N ILE A 102 9.73 2.56 8.27
CA ILE A 102 10.86 3.47 8.43
C ILE A 102 11.86 3.32 7.27
N GLU A 103 12.16 2.08 6.87
CA GLU A 103 13.03 1.82 5.72
C GLU A 103 12.42 2.35 4.42
N LEU A 104 11.09 2.20 4.24
CA LEU A 104 10.38 2.76 3.09
C LEU A 104 10.49 4.30 3.05
N GLU A 105 10.35 4.98 4.18
CA GLU A 105 10.54 6.44 4.29
C GLU A 105 11.98 6.83 3.98
N ARG A 106 12.96 6.12 4.57
CA ARG A 106 14.39 6.39 4.35
C ARG A 106 14.78 6.29 2.88
N VAL A 107 14.21 5.34 2.14
CA VAL A 107 14.50 5.16 0.71
C VAL A 107 13.67 6.11 -0.17
N SER A 108 12.51 6.59 0.30
CA SER A 108 11.64 7.48 -0.48
C SER A 108 11.95 8.97 -0.28
N THR A 109 12.56 9.36 0.83
CA THR A 109 12.95 10.75 1.15
C THR A 109 14.30 11.09 0.51
N HIS A 110 14.28 11.83 -0.60
CA HIS A 110 15.48 12.35 -1.26
C HIS A 110 15.54 13.89 -1.27
N PHE A 111 14.65 14.56 -0.51
CA PHE A 111 14.56 16.01 -0.40
C PHE A 111 14.16 16.42 1.02
#